data_AF-A0A1H7ZF69-F1
#
_entry.id   AF-A0A1H7ZF69-F1
#
_cell.length_a   1.000
_cell.length_b   1.000
_cell.length_c   1.000
_cell.angle_alpha   90.00
_cell.angle_beta   90.00
_cell.angle_gamma   90.00
#
_symmetry.space_group_name_H-M   'P 1'
#
loop_
_entity.id
_entity.type
_entity.pdbx_description
1 polymer ?
#
loop_
_entity_poly.entity_id
_entity_poly.type
_entity_poly.pdbx_seq_one_letter_code
_entity_poly.pdbx_strand_id
1 'polypeptide(L)'
;MTLRRTAAFTMAMMLIAPILTAWADDASSPVVAKVPYQAPVASPRHSVFISDLHFGVGKQAGGDWDPTEDFRWPRALEGFLNKISEDGEQRVDLVIVGDFLELWQPPADIKCHGTSADLGCTIDEMAALVGKVVAEHAGDLAILRTFAERGENRLHVIVGNHDSTLRYAAVWNALGASLNADSGRIDLVTEGLWVSTDGRIVAEHGNQIGQDVNKYATWPAISRHVDGKDYIIRSWGELFVQRLFNSQEKTYSIIDNLSPETAGARYRAADRGLWGSASDVAKLLTFNLLETSLRQKSVMLGKPPAGKVNWDIAIARGKGAMLFLYSLPKEDPLRKQLEQDDADAQAIKSELSKLANDKDQLPDAEVQQLCDMIAANEKDQICWDMQLGSLAEHFLSSKSKVMAKHLADRQATHKSMRVFVYGHTHQFEEPWRVDVEGLPVTVTVANTGAFQRLIDDAGFLKRLGGRTPQDALRSMRLEELPPCYTAVVVPVPAAGQLPAPRTQAWYMPEDGAGSFTTPDDPRCH
;
A
#
# COMPACT_ATOMS: atom_id res chain seq x y z
N MET A 1 78.33 39.14 -51.54
CA MET A 1 78.44 37.88 -50.79
C MET A 1 78.13 38.23 -49.35
N THR A 2 76.96 37.97 -48.76
CA THR A 2 76.26 36.69 -48.54
C THR A 2 74.75 36.98 -48.36
N LEU A 3 73.87 36.21 -49.01
CA LEU A 3 72.41 36.28 -48.80
C LEU A 3 71.96 35.08 -47.94
N ARG A 4 71.21 35.35 -46.86
CA ARG A 4 70.51 34.35 -46.04
C ARG A 4 69.11 34.09 -46.60
N ARG A 5 68.73 32.81 -46.67
CA ARG A 5 67.36 32.33 -46.95
C ARG A 5 66.69 31.88 -45.65
N THR A 6 65.47 32.31 -45.43
CA THR A 6 64.48 31.71 -44.50
C THR A 6 63.36 31.12 -45.36
N ALA A 7 63.02 29.86 -45.10
CA ALA A 7 61.93 29.14 -45.76
C ALA A 7 60.71 29.11 -44.83
N ALA A 8 59.53 29.42 -45.37
CA ALA A 8 58.24 29.26 -44.72
C ALA A 8 57.58 27.98 -45.22
N PHE A 9 57.08 27.15 -44.29
CA PHE A 9 56.27 25.97 -44.55
C PHE A 9 54.79 26.31 -44.31
N THR A 10 53.94 26.08 -45.30
CA THR A 10 52.49 26.27 -45.22
C THR A 10 51.83 24.93 -44.87
N MET A 11 51.04 24.91 -43.80
CA MET A 11 50.31 23.75 -43.29
C MET A 11 48.86 23.80 -43.78
N ALA A 12 48.39 22.76 -44.48
CA ALA A 12 47.01 22.62 -44.92
C ALA A 12 46.21 21.79 -43.90
N MET A 13 45.14 22.36 -43.36
CA MET A 13 44.19 21.71 -42.44
C MET A 13 43.03 21.10 -43.25
N MET A 14 42.85 19.77 -43.18
CA MET A 14 41.63 19.10 -43.61
C MET A 14 40.59 19.12 -42.49
N LEU A 15 39.40 19.67 -42.77
CA LEU A 15 38.22 19.62 -41.92
C LEU A 15 37.47 18.30 -42.16
N ILE A 16 37.35 17.46 -41.13
CA ILE A 16 36.42 16.33 -41.07
C ILE A 16 35.29 16.76 -40.14
N ALA A 17 34.07 16.88 -40.68
CA ALA A 17 32.87 17.12 -39.89
C ALA A 17 32.33 15.79 -39.33
N PRO A 18 31.97 15.71 -38.04
CA PRO A 18 31.30 14.54 -37.50
C PRO A 18 29.82 14.54 -37.93
N ILE A 19 29.40 13.49 -38.64
CA ILE A 19 27.99 13.17 -38.87
C ILE A 19 27.46 12.57 -37.56
N LEU A 20 26.78 13.39 -36.76
CA LEU A 20 25.94 12.92 -35.65
C LEU A 20 24.63 12.38 -36.25
N THR A 21 24.53 11.08 -36.44
CA THR A 21 23.24 10.40 -36.62
C THR A 21 22.53 10.36 -35.28
N ALA A 22 21.60 11.30 -35.05
CA ALA A 22 20.60 11.16 -34.00
C ALA A 22 19.67 9.99 -34.38
N TRP A 23 19.80 8.87 -33.69
CA TRP A 23 18.75 7.86 -33.65
C TRP A 23 17.67 8.43 -32.72
N ALA A 24 16.63 9.01 -33.31
CA ALA A 24 15.41 9.31 -32.59
C ALA A 24 14.69 7.99 -32.37
N ASP A 25 14.78 7.45 -31.15
CA ASP A 25 13.84 6.43 -30.68
C ASP A 25 12.47 7.10 -30.55
N ASP A 26 11.73 7.14 -31.66
CA ASP A 26 10.36 7.65 -31.76
C ASP A 26 9.37 6.58 -31.23
N ALA A 27 9.67 6.05 -30.03
CA ALA A 27 8.79 5.12 -29.34
C ALA A 27 7.69 5.93 -28.66
N SER A 28 6.48 5.88 -29.21
CA SER A 28 5.30 6.48 -28.60
C SER A 28 5.04 5.84 -27.24
N SER A 29 4.98 6.65 -26.17
CA SER A 29 4.62 6.17 -24.83
C SER A 29 3.33 5.34 -24.84
N PRO A 30 3.19 4.33 -23.96
CA PRO A 30 1.98 3.54 -23.87
C PRO A 30 0.72 4.40 -23.70
N VAL A 31 -0.35 4.02 -24.40
CA VAL A 31 -1.62 4.75 -24.38
C VAL A 31 -2.28 4.61 -23.01
N VAL A 32 -2.44 5.73 -22.30
CA VAL A 32 -3.21 5.80 -21.06
C VAL A 32 -4.70 5.59 -21.35
N ALA A 33 -5.36 4.78 -20.52
CA ALA A 33 -6.77 4.49 -20.60
C ALA A 33 -7.60 5.77 -20.49
N LYS A 34 -8.63 5.88 -21.34
CA LYS A 34 -9.61 6.96 -21.29
C LYS A 34 -10.98 6.34 -21.11
N VAL A 35 -11.58 6.59 -19.96
CA VAL A 35 -12.91 6.08 -19.63
C VAL A 35 -13.93 7.20 -19.77
N PRO A 36 -15.00 7.03 -20.55
CA PRO A 36 -16.06 8.02 -20.62
C PRO A 36 -16.80 8.03 -19.28
N TYR A 37 -16.47 9.00 -18.41
CA TYR A 37 -17.13 9.19 -17.13
C TYR A 37 -18.14 10.35 -17.18
N GLN A 38 -19.35 10.11 -16.70
CA GLN A 38 -20.38 11.15 -16.53
C GLN A 38 -20.50 11.48 -15.03
N ALA A 39 -19.90 12.61 -14.66
CA ALA A 39 -20.04 13.17 -13.32
C ALA A 39 -21.53 13.29 -12.96
N PRO A 40 -21.93 12.86 -11.75
CA PRO A 40 -23.31 13.03 -11.29
C PRO A 40 -23.68 14.51 -11.25
N VAL A 41 -24.98 14.79 -11.38
CA VAL A 41 -25.49 16.14 -11.09
C VAL A 41 -25.07 16.53 -9.68
N ALA A 42 -24.63 17.78 -9.51
CA ALA A 42 -24.17 18.30 -8.23
C ALA A 42 -25.29 18.20 -7.18
N SER A 43 -25.25 17.14 -6.38
CA SER A 43 -26.12 16.88 -5.25
C SER A 43 -25.28 16.32 -4.10
N PRO A 44 -25.74 16.43 -2.85
CA PRO A 44 -25.09 15.72 -1.74
C PRO A 44 -25.18 14.21 -1.97
N ARG A 45 -24.07 13.50 -1.73
CA ARG A 45 -23.92 12.07 -2.00
C ARG A 45 -23.26 11.37 -0.83
N HIS A 46 -23.61 10.10 -0.65
CA HIS A 46 -23.01 9.24 0.35
C HIS A 46 -21.69 8.70 -0.25
N SER A 47 -20.55 8.92 0.40
CA SER A 47 -19.27 8.41 -0.11
C SER A 47 -18.79 7.24 0.73
N VAL A 48 -18.40 6.16 0.07
CA VAL A 48 -17.90 4.94 0.72
C VAL A 48 -16.58 4.57 0.08
N PHE A 49 -15.61 4.20 0.91
CA PHE A 49 -14.25 3.89 0.49
C PHE A 49 -13.88 2.50 0.99
N ILE A 50 -13.37 1.67 0.08
CA ILE A 50 -12.79 0.34 0.34
C ILE A 50 -11.48 0.25 -0.45
N SER A 51 -10.58 -0.66 -0.11
CA SER A 51 -9.35 -0.91 -0.88
C SER A 51 -8.90 -2.35 -0.71
N ASP A 52 -7.83 -2.73 -1.42
CA ASP A 52 -7.11 -3.99 -1.22
C ASP A 52 -8.06 -5.19 -1.36
N LEU A 53 -8.89 -5.18 -2.41
CA LEU A 53 -9.72 -6.34 -2.73
C LEU A 53 -8.84 -7.49 -3.22
N HIS A 54 -7.77 -7.16 -3.97
CA HIS A 54 -6.80 -8.11 -4.51
C HIS A 54 -7.47 -9.28 -5.25
N PHE A 55 -8.31 -8.96 -6.23
CA PHE A 55 -8.83 -9.99 -7.15
C PHE A 55 -7.65 -10.58 -7.93
N GLY A 56 -7.34 -11.85 -7.66
CA GLY A 56 -6.18 -12.53 -8.21
C GLY A 56 -6.52 -13.48 -9.34
N VAL A 57 -5.72 -14.55 -9.45
CA VAL A 57 -5.82 -15.55 -10.51
C VAL A 57 -6.93 -16.57 -10.30
N GLY A 58 -7.72 -16.43 -9.25
CA GLY A 58 -8.88 -17.24 -8.95
C GLY A 58 -8.56 -18.69 -8.63
N LYS A 59 -9.31 -19.61 -9.27
CA LYS A 59 -9.19 -21.04 -9.03
C LYS A 59 -8.24 -21.70 -10.02
N GLN A 60 -7.51 -22.69 -9.54
CA GLN A 60 -6.73 -23.59 -10.37
C GLN A 60 -7.66 -24.55 -11.14
N ALA A 61 -7.13 -25.21 -12.17
CA ALA A 61 -7.90 -26.15 -13.01
C ALA A 61 -8.60 -27.29 -12.24
N GLY A 62 -8.14 -27.60 -11.02
CA GLY A 62 -8.77 -28.58 -10.11
C GLY A 62 -9.97 -28.04 -9.32
N GLY A 63 -10.25 -26.73 -9.37
CA GLY A 63 -11.32 -26.07 -8.63
C GLY A 63 -10.91 -25.54 -7.25
N ASP A 64 -9.69 -25.85 -6.79
CA ASP A 64 -9.09 -25.28 -5.59
C ASP A 64 -8.66 -23.83 -5.85
N TRP A 65 -8.76 -22.98 -4.82
CA TRP A 65 -8.23 -21.62 -4.87
C TRP A 65 -6.71 -21.64 -5.05
N ASP A 66 -6.20 -20.75 -5.90
CA ASP A 66 -4.75 -20.53 -5.93
C ASP A 66 -4.29 -20.01 -4.56
N PRO A 67 -3.13 -20.45 -4.04
CA PRO A 67 -2.63 -19.94 -2.76
C PRO A 67 -2.44 -18.42 -2.70
N THR A 68 -2.26 -17.76 -3.83
CA THR A 68 -2.13 -16.29 -3.93
C THR A 68 -3.48 -15.60 -4.16
N GLU A 69 -4.61 -16.31 -4.10
CA GLU A 69 -5.94 -15.72 -4.23
C GLU A 69 -6.49 -15.34 -2.85
N ASP A 70 -6.57 -14.03 -2.61
CA ASP A 70 -7.09 -13.46 -1.36
C ASP A 70 -8.61 -13.28 -1.37
N PHE A 71 -9.20 -12.97 -2.54
CA PHE A 71 -10.61 -12.65 -2.62
C PHE A 71 -11.49 -13.86 -2.89
N ARG A 72 -12.28 -14.24 -1.88
CA ARG A 72 -13.14 -15.43 -1.94
C ARG A 72 -14.57 -15.18 -1.49
N TRP A 73 -14.98 -13.91 -1.41
CA TRP A 73 -16.12 -13.47 -0.60
C TRP A 73 -17.22 -12.72 -1.40
N PRO A 74 -17.77 -13.34 -2.48
CA PRO A 74 -18.74 -12.69 -3.35
C PRO A 74 -20.01 -12.25 -2.60
N ARG A 75 -20.52 -13.07 -1.68
CA ARG A 75 -21.78 -12.74 -0.97
C ARG A 75 -21.58 -11.63 0.04
N ALA A 76 -20.44 -11.59 0.71
CA ALA A 76 -20.10 -10.48 1.58
C ALA A 76 -20.00 -9.15 0.81
N LEU A 77 -19.36 -9.15 -0.37
CA LEU A 77 -19.27 -7.96 -1.23
C LEU A 77 -20.66 -7.54 -1.73
N GLU A 78 -21.46 -8.46 -2.26
CA GLU A 78 -22.81 -8.15 -2.73
C GLU A 78 -23.68 -7.59 -1.60
N GLY A 79 -23.64 -8.21 -0.42
CA GLY A 79 -24.37 -7.73 0.76
C GLY A 79 -23.95 -6.33 1.18
N PHE A 80 -22.64 -6.06 1.18
CA PHE A 80 -22.09 -4.73 1.46
C PHE A 80 -22.58 -3.68 0.44
N LEU A 81 -22.45 -3.96 -0.85
CA LEU A 81 -22.88 -3.05 -1.93
C LEU A 81 -24.38 -2.77 -1.88
N ASN A 82 -25.18 -3.80 -1.59
CA ASN A 82 -26.62 -3.64 -1.38
C ASN A 82 -26.90 -2.74 -0.19
N LYS A 83 -26.18 -2.92 0.92
CA LYS A 83 -26.40 -2.15 2.14
C LYS A 83 -26.02 -0.69 1.96
N ILE A 84 -24.84 -0.38 1.41
CA ILE A 84 -24.43 1.02 1.20
C ILE A 84 -25.35 1.72 0.19
N SER A 85 -25.82 0.99 -0.83
CA SER A 85 -26.78 1.54 -1.79
C SER A 85 -28.13 1.84 -1.15
N GLU A 86 -28.58 1.05 -0.17
CA GLU A 86 -29.78 1.35 0.62
C GLU A 86 -29.56 2.59 1.48
N ASP A 87 -28.47 2.62 2.25
CA ASP A 87 -28.15 3.69 3.19
C ASP A 87 -27.93 5.04 2.49
N GLY A 88 -27.38 5.01 1.27
CA GLY A 88 -27.19 6.18 0.42
C GLY A 88 -28.36 6.50 -0.51
N GLU A 89 -29.51 5.83 -0.38
CA GLU A 89 -30.69 6.00 -1.24
C GLU A 89 -30.37 5.95 -2.75
N GLN A 90 -29.52 4.99 -3.13
CA GLN A 90 -29.00 4.78 -4.49
C GLN A 90 -28.28 6.01 -5.07
N ARG A 91 -27.64 6.81 -4.21
CA ARG A 91 -26.80 7.98 -4.57
C ARG A 91 -25.45 7.89 -3.88
N VAL A 92 -24.76 6.78 -4.13
CA VAL A 92 -23.46 6.46 -3.51
C VAL A 92 -22.32 6.70 -4.49
N ASP A 93 -21.25 7.33 -4.02
CA ASP A 93 -19.94 7.26 -4.65
C ASP A 93 -19.12 6.18 -3.91
N LEU A 94 -19.02 4.99 -4.51
CA LEU A 94 -18.11 3.96 -4.03
C LEU A 94 -16.75 4.19 -4.68
N VAL A 95 -15.73 4.36 -3.86
CA VAL A 95 -14.35 4.55 -4.29
C VAL A 95 -13.55 3.34 -3.85
N ILE A 96 -13.03 2.57 -4.81
CA ILE A 96 -12.01 1.55 -4.57
C ILE A 96 -10.66 2.28 -4.59
N VAL A 97 -10.02 2.37 -3.42
CA VAL A 97 -8.84 3.19 -3.14
C VAL A 97 -7.57 2.40 -3.42
N GLY A 98 -7.44 1.89 -4.65
CA GLY A 98 -6.30 1.08 -5.10
C GLY A 98 -6.39 -0.39 -4.72
N ASP A 99 -5.50 -1.16 -5.34
CA ASP A 99 -5.31 -2.60 -5.16
C ASP A 99 -6.63 -3.37 -5.29
N PHE A 100 -7.33 -3.04 -6.37
CA PHE A 100 -8.51 -3.76 -6.80
C PHE A 100 -8.14 -5.15 -7.33
N LEU A 101 -7.07 -5.23 -8.12
CA LEU A 101 -6.53 -6.49 -8.65
C LEU A 101 -5.15 -6.81 -8.05
N GLU A 102 -4.87 -8.10 -7.86
CA GLU A 102 -3.54 -8.61 -7.51
C GLU A 102 -2.77 -8.94 -8.80
N LEU A 103 -1.90 -8.02 -9.26
CA LEU A 103 -1.12 -8.20 -10.49
C LEU A 103 0.40 -8.35 -10.26
N TRP A 104 0.85 -8.37 -9.01
CA TRP A 104 2.24 -8.58 -8.63
C TRP A 104 2.61 -10.06 -8.59
N GLN A 105 1.64 -10.96 -8.49
CA GLN A 105 1.87 -12.40 -8.40
C GLN A 105 1.38 -13.16 -9.66
N PRO A 106 1.97 -12.91 -10.85
CA PRO A 106 1.55 -13.57 -12.07
C PRO A 106 1.74 -15.09 -11.97
N PRO A 107 0.80 -15.89 -12.50
CA PRO A 107 0.89 -17.33 -12.51
C PRO A 107 1.97 -17.80 -13.50
N ALA A 108 2.46 -19.04 -13.34
CA ALA A 108 3.62 -19.54 -14.08
C ALA A 108 3.45 -19.57 -15.61
N ASP A 109 2.21 -19.61 -16.11
CA ASP A 109 1.87 -19.54 -17.53
C ASP A 109 2.00 -18.13 -18.13
N ILE A 110 2.09 -17.09 -17.29
CA ILE A 110 2.36 -15.71 -17.68
C ILE A 110 3.82 -15.40 -17.40
N LYS A 111 4.62 -15.36 -18.47
CA LYS A 111 6.09 -15.23 -18.40
C LYS A 111 6.57 -13.80 -18.11
N CYS A 112 6.21 -13.29 -16.94
CA CYS A 112 6.65 -11.99 -16.43
C CYS A 112 8.12 -11.99 -15.95
N HIS A 113 9.05 -12.40 -16.82
CA HIS A 113 10.47 -12.45 -16.45
C HIS A 113 11.14 -11.06 -16.49
N GLY A 114 10.57 -10.15 -17.27
CA GLY A 114 11.16 -8.84 -17.53
C GLY A 114 12.55 -8.92 -18.15
N THR A 115 13.25 -7.78 -18.17
CA THR A 115 14.62 -7.68 -18.70
C THR A 115 15.66 -7.45 -17.61
N SER A 116 15.24 -7.12 -16.40
CA SER A 116 16.13 -6.86 -15.25
C SER A 116 15.36 -7.00 -13.93
N ALA A 117 16.02 -6.78 -12.79
CA ALA A 117 15.34 -6.74 -11.50
C ALA A 117 14.30 -5.61 -11.42
N ASP A 118 14.58 -4.46 -12.04
CA ASP A 118 13.78 -3.24 -11.96
C ASP A 118 12.73 -3.12 -13.09
N LEU A 119 12.70 -4.08 -14.01
CA LEU A 119 11.70 -4.16 -15.07
C LEU A 119 10.98 -5.50 -15.02
N GLY A 120 9.68 -5.45 -14.75
CA GLY A 120 8.79 -6.59 -14.68
C GLY A 120 8.17 -6.92 -16.04
N CYS A 121 6.86 -7.20 -16.04
CA CYS A 121 6.16 -7.65 -17.22
C CYS A 121 6.10 -6.57 -18.31
N THR A 122 5.87 -6.98 -19.55
CA THR A 122 5.43 -6.08 -20.62
C THR A 122 3.96 -5.71 -20.46
N ILE A 123 3.52 -4.63 -21.12
CA ILE A 123 2.11 -4.22 -21.14
C ILE A 123 1.18 -5.34 -21.65
N ASP A 124 1.60 -6.07 -22.69
CA ASP A 124 0.82 -7.18 -23.25
C ASP A 124 0.68 -8.35 -22.27
N GLU A 125 1.74 -8.65 -21.50
CA GLU A 125 1.71 -9.67 -20.45
C GLU A 125 0.76 -9.27 -19.30
N MET A 126 0.75 -7.99 -18.91
CA MET A 126 -0.21 -7.48 -17.92
C MET A 126 -1.65 -7.54 -18.44
N ALA A 127 -1.87 -7.24 -19.72
CA ALA A 127 -3.20 -7.36 -20.33
C ALA A 127 -3.68 -8.83 -20.34
N ALA A 128 -2.78 -9.78 -20.61
CA ALA A 128 -3.09 -11.22 -20.50
C ALA A 128 -3.43 -11.62 -19.06
N LEU A 129 -2.69 -11.11 -18.07
CA LEU A 129 -2.96 -11.34 -16.66
C LEU A 129 -4.33 -10.81 -16.24
N VAL A 130 -4.64 -9.56 -16.54
CA VAL A 130 -5.97 -8.98 -16.25
C VAL A 130 -7.08 -9.76 -16.95
N GLY A 131 -6.85 -10.23 -18.19
CA GLY A 131 -7.81 -11.09 -18.89
C GLY A 131 -8.14 -12.38 -18.11
N LYS A 132 -7.15 -12.98 -17.44
CA LYS A 132 -7.33 -14.17 -16.59
C LYS A 132 -8.10 -13.83 -15.31
N VAL A 133 -7.68 -12.77 -14.61
CA VAL A 133 -8.36 -12.26 -13.39
C VAL A 133 -9.84 -11.96 -13.69
N VAL A 134 -10.12 -11.26 -14.78
CA VAL A 134 -11.49 -10.91 -15.21
C VAL A 134 -12.33 -12.16 -15.50
N ALA A 135 -11.75 -13.19 -16.10
CA ALA A 135 -12.47 -14.43 -16.39
C ALA A 135 -12.87 -15.17 -15.11
N GLU A 136 -11.97 -15.25 -14.13
CA GLU A 136 -12.21 -15.93 -12.85
C GLU A 136 -13.18 -15.15 -11.96
N HIS A 137 -13.08 -13.82 -11.95
CA HIS A 137 -13.91 -12.93 -11.13
C HIS A 137 -15.11 -12.33 -11.87
N ALA A 138 -15.54 -12.92 -12.98
CA ALA A 138 -16.66 -12.41 -13.78
C ALA A 138 -17.94 -12.19 -12.96
N GLY A 139 -18.20 -13.07 -11.97
CA GLY A 139 -19.32 -12.93 -11.04
C GLY A 139 -19.19 -11.72 -10.11
N ASP A 140 -18.00 -11.50 -9.54
CA ASP A 140 -17.71 -10.37 -8.66
C ASP A 140 -17.79 -9.03 -9.40
N LEU A 141 -17.27 -8.99 -10.63
CA LEU A 141 -17.36 -7.83 -11.50
C LEU A 141 -18.81 -7.51 -11.90
N ALA A 142 -19.66 -8.54 -12.08
CA ALA A 142 -21.09 -8.34 -12.34
C ALA A 142 -21.82 -7.75 -11.12
N ILE A 143 -21.41 -8.10 -9.89
CA ILE A 143 -21.92 -7.50 -8.65
C ILE A 143 -21.58 -6.00 -8.59
N LEU A 144 -20.33 -5.63 -8.88
CA LEU A 144 -19.88 -4.23 -8.95
C LEU A 144 -20.60 -3.44 -10.05
N ARG A 145 -20.75 -4.03 -11.24
CA ARG A 145 -21.53 -3.45 -12.33
C ARG A 145 -22.98 -3.18 -11.92
N THR A 146 -23.64 -4.18 -11.32
CA THR A 146 -25.04 -4.05 -10.86
C THR A 146 -25.19 -2.93 -9.84
N PHE A 147 -24.21 -2.77 -8.94
CA PHE A 147 -24.18 -1.64 -8.02
C PHE A 147 -24.10 -0.30 -8.75
N ALA A 148 -23.17 -0.14 -9.70
CA ALA A 148 -22.97 1.10 -10.45
C ALA A 148 -24.16 1.49 -11.34
N GLU A 149 -24.89 0.49 -11.86
CA GLU A 149 -26.09 0.68 -12.69
C GLU A 149 -27.35 1.00 -11.86
N ARG A 150 -27.30 0.84 -10.53
CA ARG A 150 -28.46 1.08 -9.65
C ARG A 150 -28.62 2.56 -9.31
N GLY A 151 -29.75 3.12 -9.72
CA GLY A 151 -30.13 4.52 -9.45
C GLY A 151 -29.07 5.49 -9.97
N GLU A 152 -28.49 6.27 -9.06
CA GLU A 152 -27.44 7.25 -9.32
C GLU A 152 -26.13 6.89 -8.62
N ASN A 153 -25.88 5.61 -8.31
CA ASN A 153 -24.59 5.16 -7.80
C ASN A 153 -23.46 5.42 -8.82
N ARG A 154 -22.22 5.51 -8.32
CA ARG A 154 -20.99 5.60 -9.12
C ARG A 154 -19.93 4.70 -8.50
N LEU A 155 -19.13 4.09 -9.36
CA LEU A 155 -17.94 3.35 -8.98
C LEU A 155 -16.72 4.12 -9.47
N HIS A 156 -15.78 4.38 -8.57
CA HIS A 156 -14.52 5.04 -8.89
C HIS A 156 -13.39 4.08 -8.53
N VAL A 157 -12.49 3.79 -9.46
CA VAL A 157 -11.36 2.90 -9.24
C VAL A 157 -10.09 3.72 -9.31
N ILE A 158 -9.46 3.94 -8.15
CA ILE A 158 -8.12 4.49 -8.06
C ILE A 158 -7.14 3.35 -8.32
N VAL A 159 -6.12 3.58 -9.14
CA VAL A 159 -5.04 2.61 -9.32
C VAL A 159 -4.09 2.64 -8.12
N GLY A 160 -3.78 1.48 -7.56
CA GLY A 160 -2.82 1.26 -6.48
C GLY A 160 -1.46 0.79 -6.99
N ASN A 161 -0.64 0.21 -6.11
CA ASN A 161 0.66 -0.33 -6.53
C ASN A 161 0.55 -1.71 -7.16
N HIS A 162 -0.37 -2.58 -6.70
CA HIS A 162 -0.57 -3.93 -7.24
C HIS A 162 -1.23 -3.92 -8.60
N ASP A 163 -2.09 -2.94 -8.87
CA ASP A 163 -2.84 -2.80 -10.12
C ASP A 163 -2.52 -1.51 -10.89
N SER A 164 -1.36 -0.92 -10.63
CA SER A 164 -0.87 0.33 -11.22
C SER A 164 -0.97 0.37 -12.75
N THR A 165 -0.86 -0.80 -13.39
CA THR A 165 -0.89 -0.99 -14.84
C THR A 165 -2.28 -0.86 -15.45
N LEU A 166 -3.36 -0.90 -14.66
CA LEU A 166 -4.72 -0.56 -15.09
C LEU A 166 -4.79 0.84 -15.72
N ARG A 167 -3.84 1.73 -15.44
CA ARG A 167 -3.72 3.03 -16.11
C ARG A 167 -3.62 2.92 -17.63
N TYR A 168 -3.14 1.81 -18.18
CA TYR A 168 -2.90 1.66 -19.61
C TYR A 168 -4.09 1.04 -20.32
N ALA A 169 -4.47 1.58 -21.48
CA ALA A 169 -5.66 1.18 -22.20
C ALA A 169 -5.68 -0.33 -22.50
N ALA A 170 -4.55 -0.89 -22.94
CA ALA A 170 -4.43 -2.32 -23.25
C ALA A 170 -4.76 -3.22 -22.05
N VAL A 171 -4.41 -2.80 -20.84
CA VAL A 171 -4.65 -3.55 -19.59
C VAL A 171 -6.08 -3.32 -19.09
N TRP A 172 -6.56 -2.07 -19.12
CA TRP A 172 -7.91 -1.71 -18.66
C TRP A 172 -9.02 -2.37 -19.48
N ASN A 173 -8.86 -2.50 -20.80
CA ASN A 173 -9.97 -2.82 -21.71
C ASN A 173 -10.82 -4.03 -21.29
N ALA A 174 -10.18 -5.13 -20.86
CA ALA A 174 -10.91 -6.33 -20.43
C ALA A 174 -11.75 -6.07 -19.16
N LEU A 175 -11.15 -5.41 -18.17
CA LEU A 175 -11.82 -5.05 -16.91
C LEU A 175 -12.95 -4.05 -17.16
N GLY A 176 -12.67 -2.97 -17.91
CA GLY A 176 -13.63 -1.94 -18.26
C GLY A 176 -14.85 -2.49 -19.02
N ALA A 177 -14.63 -3.44 -19.94
CA ALA A 177 -15.72 -4.11 -20.63
C ALA A 177 -16.59 -4.94 -19.66
N SER A 178 -15.97 -5.70 -18.75
CA SER A 178 -16.68 -6.51 -17.75
C SER A 178 -17.53 -5.65 -16.80
N LEU A 179 -17.01 -4.48 -16.42
CA LEU A 179 -17.71 -3.53 -15.56
C LEU A 179 -18.77 -2.70 -16.29
N ASN A 180 -18.82 -2.71 -17.63
CA ASN A 180 -19.63 -1.80 -18.45
C ASN A 180 -19.23 -0.32 -18.24
N ALA A 181 -17.92 -0.03 -18.31
CA ALA A 181 -17.36 1.30 -18.08
C ALA A 181 -17.87 2.37 -19.07
N ASP A 182 -18.29 1.97 -20.27
CA ASP A 182 -18.89 2.86 -21.28
C ASP A 182 -20.26 3.42 -20.88
N SER A 183 -20.86 2.93 -19.78
CA SER A 183 -22.12 3.43 -19.23
C SER A 183 -22.07 4.88 -18.72
N GLY A 184 -20.88 5.45 -18.53
CA GLY A 184 -20.71 6.75 -17.87
C GLY A 184 -20.77 6.69 -16.33
N ARG A 185 -21.00 5.51 -15.74
CA ARG A 185 -21.15 5.34 -14.28
C ARG A 185 -19.86 4.98 -13.55
N ILE A 186 -18.83 4.58 -14.29
CA ILE A 186 -17.55 4.10 -13.74
C ILE A 186 -16.45 5.08 -14.12
N ASP A 187 -15.67 5.49 -13.13
CA ASP A 187 -14.48 6.30 -13.31
C ASP A 187 -13.22 5.46 -13.06
N LEU A 188 -12.24 5.55 -13.98
CA LEU A 188 -10.89 5.03 -13.75
C LEU A 188 -9.96 6.20 -13.47
N VAL A 189 -9.54 6.30 -12.21
CA VAL A 189 -8.75 7.41 -11.69
C VAL A 189 -7.25 7.12 -11.90
N THR A 190 -6.80 7.27 -13.14
CA THR A 190 -5.44 6.91 -13.62
C THR A 190 -4.29 7.76 -13.04
N GLU A 191 -4.60 8.93 -12.48
CA GLU A 191 -3.62 9.82 -11.84
C GLU A 191 -3.39 9.48 -10.36
N GLY A 192 -4.16 8.53 -9.81
CA GLY A 192 -4.04 8.07 -8.42
C GLY A 192 -4.74 8.97 -7.38
N LEU A 193 -5.55 9.95 -7.81
CA LEU A 193 -6.20 10.91 -6.94
C LEU A 193 -7.67 11.15 -7.31
N TRP A 194 -8.57 10.75 -6.42
CA TRP A 194 -10.01 11.03 -6.54
C TRP A 194 -10.41 12.22 -5.66
N VAL A 195 -11.38 13.01 -6.13
CA VAL A 195 -11.89 14.18 -5.41
C VAL A 195 -13.41 14.21 -5.49
N SER A 196 -14.07 14.43 -4.35
CA SER A 196 -15.52 14.60 -4.31
C SER A 196 -15.97 15.82 -5.13
N THR A 197 -17.22 15.81 -5.60
CA THR A 197 -17.77 16.88 -6.45
C THR A 197 -17.67 18.28 -5.79
N ASP A 198 -17.75 18.34 -4.46
CA ASP A 198 -17.62 19.59 -3.68
C ASP A 198 -16.16 19.92 -3.26
N GLY A 199 -15.20 19.09 -3.64
CA GLY A 199 -13.78 19.23 -3.33
C GLY A 199 -13.41 19.03 -1.86
N ARG A 200 -14.32 18.54 -1.01
CA ARG A 200 -14.09 18.43 0.44
C ARG A 200 -13.47 17.10 0.86
N ILE A 201 -13.62 16.05 0.06
CA ILE A 201 -13.04 14.74 0.28
C ILE A 201 -12.05 14.47 -0.84
N VAL A 202 -10.84 14.06 -0.46
CA VAL A 202 -9.79 13.62 -1.38
C VAL A 202 -9.40 12.20 -1.00
N ALA A 203 -9.20 11.34 -1.98
CA ALA A 203 -8.74 9.98 -1.77
C ALA A 203 -7.60 9.60 -2.72
N GLU A 204 -6.64 8.82 -2.23
CA GLU A 204 -5.55 8.24 -3.00
C GLU A 204 -5.17 6.89 -2.40
N HIS A 205 -4.50 6.04 -3.16
CA HIS A 205 -4.16 4.70 -2.68
C HIS A 205 -3.31 4.72 -1.40
N GLY A 206 -2.22 5.49 -1.35
CA GLY A 206 -1.41 5.66 -0.13
C GLY A 206 0.07 5.40 -0.32
N ASN A 207 0.44 4.59 -1.32
CA ASN A 207 1.83 4.27 -1.68
C ASN A 207 2.71 5.47 -2.12
N GLN A 208 2.17 6.69 -2.11
CA GLN A 208 2.89 7.93 -2.42
C GLN A 208 3.29 8.72 -1.16
N ILE A 209 2.74 8.35 0.00
CA ILE A 209 2.92 9.03 1.27
C ILE A 209 4.27 8.64 1.87
N GLY A 210 5.12 9.63 2.19
CA GLY A 210 6.41 9.36 2.82
C GLY A 210 7.42 8.63 1.91
N GLN A 211 8.22 7.73 2.50
CA GLN A 211 9.22 6.88 1.83
C GLN A 211 8.76 5.43 1.67
N ASP A 212 7.48 5.27 1.35
CA ASP A 212 6.88 3.99 1.04
C ASP A 212 7.71 3.19 0.01
N VAL A 213 7.98 1.92 0.32
CA VAL A 213 8.87 1.07 -0.51
C VAL A 213 8.19 0.56 -1.79
N ASN A 214 6.86 0.68 -1.84
CA ASN A 214 6.01 0.36 -2.99
C ASN A 214 5.82 1.57 -3.92
N LYS A 215 6.37 2.72 -3.56
CA LYS A 215 6.33 3.94 -4.36
C LYS A 215 7.07 3.81 -5.68
N TYR A 216 6.45 4.33 -6.74
CA TYR A 216 7.13 4.54 -8.03
C TYR A 216 7.84 5.90 -8.03
N ALA A 217 9.16 5.89 -8.25
CA ALA A 217 9.95 7.13 -8.34
C ALA A 217 9.49 8.08 -9.45
N THR A 218 8.88 7.54 -10.51
CA THR A 218 8.42 8.28 -11.69
C THR A 218 6.90 8.37 -11.80
N TRP A 219 6.16 8.12 -10.70
CA TRP A 219 4.68 8.22 -10.71
C TRP A 219 4.22 9.55 -11.34
N PRO A 220 3.24 9.54 -12.26
CA PRO A 220 2.42 8.41 -12.68
C PRO A 220 3.02 7.55 -13.82
N ALA A 221 4.18 7.89 -14.38
CA ALA A 221 4.82 7.11 -15.42
C ALA A 221 5.51 5.86 -14.84
N ILE A 222 4.99 4.67 -15.12
CA ILE A 222 5.44 3.40 -14.54
C ILE A 222 5.94 2.41 -15.60
N SER A 223 6.29 2.88 -16.80
CA SER A 223 6.79 2.04 -17.89
C SER A 223 8.11 2.59 -18.44
N ARG A 224 8.96 1.68 -18.93
CA ARG A 224 10.19 2.00 -19.66
C ARG A 224 10.26 1.23 -20.97
N HIS A 225 10.53 1.95 -22.05
CA HIS A 225 10.75 1.36 -23.36
C HIS A 225 12.14 0.75 -23.46
N VAL A 226 12.24 -0.53 -23.84
CA VAL A 226 13.50 -1.26 -24.04
C VAL A 226 13.32 -2.22 -25.22
N ASP A 227 14.24 -2.17 -26.19
CA ASP A 227 14.29 -3.09 -27.35
C ASP A 227 12.94 -3.24 -28.09
N GLY A 228 12.22 -2.13 -28.30
CA GLY A 228 10.95 -2.12 -29.02
C GLY A 228 9.73 -2.53 -28.20
N LYS A 229 9.85 -2.69 -26.88
CA LYS A 229 8.75 -3.07 -25.97
C LYS A 229 8.70 -2.19 -24.74
N ASP A 230 7.49 -1.97 -24.24
CA ASP A 230 7.26 -1.29 -22.98
C ASP A 230 7.18 -2.30 -21.83
N TYR A 231 8.12 -2.14 -20.89
CA TYR A 231 8.18 -2.92 -19.65
C TYR A 231 7.70 -2.08 -18.48
N ILE A 232 7.00 -2.72 -17.54
CA ILE A 232 6.58 -2.09 -16.30
C ILE A 232 7.77 -1.96 -15.36
N ILE A 233 7.90 -0.78 -14.75
CA ILE A 233 8.88 -0.51 -13.70
C ILE A 233 8.45 -1.30 -12.47
N ARG A 234 9.35 -2.13 -11.95
CA ARG A 234 9.11 -2.92 -10.75
C ARG A 234 9.53 -2.12 -9.51
N SER A 235 8.61 -1.92 -8.58
CA SER A 235 8.95 -1.33 -7.28
C SER A 235 9.80 -2.32 -6.45
N TRP A 236 10.50 -1.84 -5.43
CA TRP A 236 11.24 -2.76 -4.57
C TRP A 236 10.30 -3.77 -3.89
N GLY A 237 9.14 -3.31 -3.43
CA GLY A 237 8.14 -4.17 -2.79
C GLY A 237 7.58 -5.25 -3.72
N GLU A 238 7.31 -4.93 -4.99
CA GLU A 238 6.89 -5.95 -5.97
C GLU A 238 7.95 -7.05 -6.12
N LEU A 239 9.21 -6.66 -6.28
CA LEU A 239 10.31 -7.62 -6.42
C LEU A 239 10.45 -8.49 -5.17
N PHE A 240 10.22 -7.89 -4.02
CA PHE A 240 10.27 -8.57 -2.74
C PHE A 240 9.12 -9.58 -2.60
N VAL A 241 7.87 -9.19 -2.86
CA VAL A 241 6.69 -10.08 -2.89
C VAL A 241 6.94 -11.25 -3.84
N GLN A 242 7.33 -10.97 -5.09
CA GLN A 242 7.56 -12.01 -6.10
C GLN A 242 8.64 -13.03 -5.71
N ARG A 243 9.74 -12.57 -5.10
CA ARG A 243 10.84 -13.47 -4.68
C ARG A 243 10.51 -14.24 -3.42
N LEU A 244 9.76 -13.62 -2.51
CA LEU A 244 9.54 -14.14 -1.18
C LEU A 244 8.15 -14.75 -1.04
N PHE A 245 7.12 -13.91 -1.04
CA PHE A 245 5.75 -14.24 -0.67
C PHE A 245 5.13 -15.31 -1.58
N ASN A 246 5.36 -15.24 -2.90
CA ASN A 246 4.83 -16.24 -3.85
C ASN A 246 5.23 -17.68 -3.51
N SER A 247 6.39 -17.87 -2.87
CA SER A 247 6.84 -19.19 -2.43
C SER A 247 6.33 -19.56 -1.03
N GLN A 248 6.09 -18.57 -0.17
CA GLN A 248 5.65 -18.77 1.20
C GLN A 248 4.14 -19.02 1.27
N GLU A 249 3.31 -18.31 0.52
CA GLU A 249 1.84 -18.47 0.51
C GLU A 249 1.39 -19.87 0.10
N LYS A 250 2.18 -20.54 -0.76
CA LYS A 250 1.98 -21.97 -1.08
C LYS A 250 2.02 -22.89 0.14
N THR A 251 2.69 -22.44 1.21
CA THR A 251 2.83 -23.16 2.48
C THR A 251 2.00 -22.52 3.61
N TYR A 252 1.83 -21.20 3.59
CA TYR A 252 1.22 -20.41 4.65
C TYR A 252 0.13 -19.52 4.05
N SER A 253 -1.05 -20.08 3.82
CA SER A 253 -2.13 -19.43 3.05
C SER A 253 -2.76 -18.21 3.72
N ILE A 254 -2.39 -17.89 4.96
CA ILE A 254 -2.89 -16.71 5.67
C ILE A 254 -1.77 -15.74 6.05
N ILE A 255 -0.54 -15.95 5.55
CA ILE A 255 0.64 -15.21 6.01
C ILE A 255 0.48 -13.69 5.86
N ASP A 256 -0.24 -13.26 4.83
CA ASP A 256 -0.47 -11.85 4.52
C ASP A 256 -1.74 -11.29 5.20
N ASN A 257 -2.63 -12.17 5.68
CA ASN A 257 -3.88 -11.77 6.32
C ASN A 257 -3.75 -11.57 7.84
N LEU A 258 -2.54 -11.76 8.39
CA LEU A 258 -2.23 -11.38 9.77
C LEU A 258 -1.85 -9.90 9.82
N SER A 259 -2.57 -9.13 10.64
CA SER A 259 -2.30 -7.72 10.90
C SER A 259 -1.64 -7.51 12.26
N PRO A 260 -0.53 -6.76 12.36
CA PRO A 260 0.29 -6.27 11.25
C PRO A 260 0.97 -7.40 10.47
N GLU A 261 1.29 -7.19 9.17
CA GLU A 261 1.94 -8.19 8.29
C GLU A 261 3.20 -8.84 8.91
N THR A 262 3.94 -8.09 9.74
CA THR A 262 5.01 -8.65 10.61
C THR A 262 4.64 -9.92 11.34
N ALA A 263 3.40 -10.11 11.76
CA ALA A 263 3.00 -11.25 12.57
C ALA A 263 3.12 -12.54 11.76
N GLY A 264 2.65 -12.56 10.51
CA GLY A 264 2.80 -13.70 9.60
C GLY A 264 4.28 -14.00 9.33
N ALA A 265 5.04 -12.95 9.00
CA ALA A 265 6.50 -13.02 8.82
C ALA A 265 7.18 -13.64 10.06
N ARG A 266 6.90 -13.13 11.25
CA ARG A 266 7.48 -13.58 12.52
C ARG A 266 7.18 -15.05 12.83
N TYR A 267 5.95 -15.50 12.62
CA TYR A 267 5.59 -16.90 12.81
C TYR A 267 6.26 -17.81 11.79
N ARG A 268 6.45 -17.35 10.55
CA ARG A 268 7.23 -18.05 9.53
C ARG A 268 8.71 -18.14 9.92
N ALA A 269 9.30 -17.08 10.47
CA ALA A 269 10.68 -17.10 11.01
C ALA A 269 10.81 -18.14 12.11
N ALA A 270 9.83 -18.21 13.01
CA ALA A 270 9.83 -19.18 14.09
C ALA A 270 9.65 -20.64 13.60
N ASP A 271 9.02 -20.87 12.44
CA ASP A 271 8.89 -22.20 11.84
C ASP A 271 10.15 -22.64 11.06
N ARG A 272 10.83 -21.73 10.35
CA ARG A 272 11.90 -22.08 9.38
C ARG A 272 13.20 -21.28 9.45
N GLY A 273 13.33 -20.35 10.41
CA GLY A 273 14.44 -19.40 10.51
C GLY A 273 14.28 -18.17 9.60
N LEU A 274 15.30 -17.28 9.60
CA LEU A 274 15.37 -16.09 8.74
C LEU A 274 15.41 -16.48 7.25
N TRP A 275 15.06 -15.54 6.36
CA TRP A 275 14.93 -15.82 4.92
C TRP A 275 15.37 -14.67 4.04
N GLY A 276 15.66 -14.97 2.77
CA GLY A 276 16.08 -13.95 1.80
C GLY A 276 17.50 -13.46 2.07
N SER A 277 17.92 -12.41 1.35
CA SER A 277 19.20 -11.77 1.65
C SER A 277 19.09 -10.93 2.93
N ALA A 278 20.22 -10.64 3.57
CA ALA A 278 20.25 -9.74 4.73
C ALA A 278 19.60 -8.37 4.45
N SER A 279 19.75 -7.88 3.21
CA SER A 279 19.12 -6.63 2.76
C SER A 279 17.60 -6.75 2.65
N ASP A 280 17.07 -7.89 2.22
CA ASP A 280 15.63 -8.10 2.09
C ASP A 280 14.97 -8.18 3.46
N VAL A 281 15.59 -8.87 4.43
CA VAL A 281 15.11 -8.90 5.82
C VAL A 281 15.17 -7.51 6.46
N ALA A 282 16.26 -6.77 6.26
CA ALA A 282 16.41 -5.42 6.81
C ALA A 282 15.33 -4.46 6.28
N LYS A 283 15.02 -4.53 4.99
CA LYS A 283 13.97 -3.72 4.36
C LYS A 283 12.57 -4.15 4.80
N LEU A 284 12.29 -5.46 4.86
CA LEU A 284 11.03 -5.97 5.42
C LEU A 284 10.82 -5.48 6.85
N LEU A 285 11.85 -5.57 7.69
CA LEU A 285 11.78 -5.10 9.07
C LEU A 285 11.48 -3.60 9.13
N THR A 286 12.13 -2.82 8.26
CA THR A 286 11.97 -1.36 8.20
C THR A 286 10.58 -0.96 7.72
N PHE A 287 10.12 -1.49 6.59
CA PHE A 287 8.76 -1.36 6.06
C PHE A 287 7.73 -1.60 7.15
N ASN A 288 7.84 -2.75 7.81
CA ASN A 288 6.92 -3.14 8.86
C ASN A 288 6.90 -2.22 10.08
N LEU A 289 8.07 -1.74 10.52
CA LEU A 289 8.16 -0.83 11.66
C LEU A 289 7.68 0.59 11.31
N LEU A 290 7.77 0.99 10.05
CA LEU A 290 7.44 2.35 9.62
C LEU A 290 6.02 2.50 9.09
N GLU A 291 5.47 1.47 8.44
CA GLU A 291 4.09 1.50 7.94
C GLU A 291 3.07 1.23 9.03
N THR A 292 3.40 0.37 10.00
CA THR A 292 2.52 0.11 11.16
C THR A 292 2.72 1.20 12.21
N SER A 293 1.75 2.10 12.35
CA SER A 293 1.87 3.21 13.29
C SER A 293 1.81 2.73 14.73
N LEU A 294 2.47 3.44 15.64
CA LEU A 294 2.29 3.21 17.08
C LEU A 294 0.85 3.44 17.54
N ARG A 295 0.06 4.20 16.78
CA ARG A 295 -1.36 4.40 17.03
C ARG A 295 -2.18 3.13 16.74
N GLN A 296 -1.86 2.46 15.63
CA GLN A 296 -2.37 1.13 15.27
C GLN A 296 -2.01 0.08 16.35
N LYS A 297 -0.86 0.24 17.03
CA LYS A 297 -0.46 -0.58 18.20
C LYS A 297 -1.05 -0.09 19.54
N SER A 298 -1.33 1.21 19.71
CA SER A 298 -1.77 1.81 20.98
C SER A 298 -3.28 1.80 21.20
N VAL A 299 -4.10 1.60 20.16
CA VAL A 299 -5.53 1.27 20.34
C VAL A 299 -5.69 0.03 21.23
N MET A 300 -4.70 -0.87 21.25
CA MET A 300 -4.62 -2.00 22.20
C MET A 300 -4.15 -1.65 23.62
N LEU A 301 -3.57 -0.47 23.86
CA LEU A 301 -2.87 -0.14 25.12
C LEU A 301 -3.53 0.97 25.96
N GLY A 302 -4.66 1.54 25.53
CA GLY A 302 -5.44 2.52 26.30
C GLY A 302 -4.99 3.98 26.16
N LYS A 303 -5.78 4.92 26.71
CA LYS A 303 -5.63 6.38 26.51
C LYS A 303 -4.29 6.95 27.04
N PRO A 304 -3.59 7.81 26.27
CA PRO A 304 -2.29 8.36 26.68
C PRO A 304 -2.41 9.63 27.57
N PRO A 305 -1.53 9.82 28.57
CA PRO A 305 -1.33 11.09 29.29
C PRO A 305 -0.28 12.04 28.62
N ALA A 306 -0.30 13.34 28.95
CA ALA A 306 0.33 14.45 28.21
C ALA A 306 1.84 14.69 28.42
N GLY A 307 2.56 15.16 27.37
CA GLY A 307 3.96 15.67 27.42
C GLY A 307 4.80 15.47 26.14
N LYS A 308 5.71 16.42 25.86
CA LYS A 308 6.62 16.42 24.68
C LYS A 308 8.01 15.90 25.05
N VAL A 309 8.46 14.82 24.39
CA VAL A 309 9.85 14.35 24.42
C VAL A 309 10.58 14.86 23.17
N ASN A 310 11.86 15.21 23.27
CA ASN A 310 12.69 15.55 22.11
C ASN A 310 13.76 14.46 21.97
N TRP A 311 13.68 13.66 20.90
CA TRP A 311 14.70 12.64 20.61
C TRP A 311 15.97 13.29 20.06
N ASP A 312 17.12 12.79 20.46
CA ASP A 312 18.40 13.11 19.83
C ASP A 312 18.61 12.16 18.65
N ILE A 313 18.26 12.65 17.46
CA ILE A 313 18.32 11.87 16.22
C ILE A 313 19.76 11.47 15.87
N ALA A 314 20.76 12.27 16.24
CA ALA A 314 22.15 11.92 15.98
C ALA A 314 22.58 10.74 16.86
N ILE A 315 22.20 10.76 18.14
CA ILE A 315 22.41 9.61 19.04
C ILE A 315 21.67 8.38 18.52
N ALA A 316 20.40 8.52 18.14
CA ALA A 316 19.58 7.42 17.64
C ALA A 316 20.19 6.74 16.42
N ARG A 317 20.61 7.51 15.40
CA ARG A 317 21.29 6.97 14.21
C ARG A 317 22.59 6.26 14.55
N GLY A 318 23.34 6.80 15.52
CA GLY A 318 24.58 6.20 16.02
C GLY A 318 24.42 4.82 16.66
N LYS A 319 23.18 4.38 16.94
CA LYS A 319 22.87 3.04 17.46
C LYS A 319 22.78 1.96 16.37
N GLY A 320 22.76 2.35 15.10
CA GLY A 320 22.72 1.42 13.97
C GLY A 320 21.54 0.44 14.06
N ALA A 321 21.81 -0.86 13.89
CA ALA A 321 20.77 -1.90 13.95
C ALA A 321 19.98 -1.94 15.26
N MET A 322 20.57 -1.50 16.38
CA MET A 322 19.87 -1.50 17.68
C MET A 322 18.63 -0.60 17.66
N LEU A 323 18.61 0.42 16.80
CA LEU A 323 17.44 1.27 16.57
C LEU A 323 16.23 0.43 16.14
N PHE A 324 16.43 -0.55 15.26
CA PHE A 324 15.33 -1.38 14.73
C PHE A 324 14.99 -2.54 15.66
N LEU A 325 16.01 -3.21 16.21
CA LEU A 325 15.81 -4.36 17.11
C LEU A 325 15.00 -3.97 18.36
N TYR A 326 15.27 -2.79 18.91
CA TYR A 326 14.58 -2.30 20.10
C TYR A 326 13.20 -1.68 19.82
N SER A 327 12.92 -1.33 18.55
CA SER A 327 11.56 -1.00 18.11
C SER A 327 10.64 -2.23 18.02
N LEU A 328 11.17 -3.45 18.11
CA LEU A 328 10.38 -4.68 18.28
C LEU A 328 10.15 -4.99 19.78
N PRO A 329 8.99 -5.58 20.15
CA PRO A 329 8.76 -6.07 21.51
C PRO A 329 9.84 -7.08 21.94
N LYS A 330 10.19 -7.10 23.24
CA LYS A 330 11.18 -8.07 23.79
C LYS A 330 10.84 -9.52 23.49
N GLU A 331 9.55 -9.84 23.45
CA GLU A 331 9.09 -11.20 23.26
C GLU A 331 9.12 -11.63 21.79
N ASP A 332 9.35 -10.71 20.87
CA ASP A 332 9.31 -10.95 19.44
C ASP A 332 10.38 -11.98 19.01
N PRO A 333 9.97 -13.14 18.44
CA PRO A 333 10.92 -14.14 17.96
C PRO A 333 11.93 -13.61 16.95
N LEU A 334 11.56 -12.66 16.09
CA LEU A 334 12.48 -12.07 15.12
C LEU A 334 13.55 -11.24 15.83
N ARG A 335 13.19 -10.50 16.88
CA ARG A 335 14.16 -9.82 17.74
C ARG A 335 15.10 -10.82 18.40
N LYS A 336 14.55 -11.86 19.05
CA LYS A 336 15.35 -12.90 19.71
C LYS A 336 16.32 -13.58 18.75
N GLN A 337 15.95 -13.70 17.48
CA GLN A 337 16.81 -14.24 16.44
C GLN A 337 17.91 -13.24 16.03
N LEU A 338 17.57 -11.96 15.84
CA LEU A 338 18.55 -10.92 15.50
C LEU A 338 19.48 -10.57 16.67
N GLU A 339 19.11 -10.88 17.91
CA GLU A 339 19.98 -10.77 19.10
C GLU A 339 21.08 -11.86 19.12
N GLN A 340 20.95 -12.93 18.32
CA GLN A 340 21.98 -13.96 18.21
C GLN A 340 23.23 -13.42 17.52
N ASP A 341 24.37 -14.07 17.77
CA ASP A 341 25.67 -13.70 17.20
C ASP A 341 26.11 -14.67 16.09
N ASP A 342 25.16 -15.05 15.23
CA ASP A 342 25.43 -15.84 14.04
C ASP A 342 25.66 -14.96 12.78
N ALA A 343 26.17 -15.57 11.72
CA ALA A 343 26.54 -14.87 10.50
C ALA A 343 25.36 -14.18 9.80
N ASP A 344 24.16 -14.77 9.86
CA ASP A 344 22.97 -14.22 9.21
C ASP A 344 22.45 -13.01 10.00
N ALA A 345 22.37 -13.13 11.32
CA ALA A 345 22.02 -12.02 12.20
C ALA A 345 23.00 -10.85 12.07
N GLN A 346 24.31 -11.12 11.95
CA GLN A 346 25.33 -10.08 11.73
C GLN A 346 25.20 -9.39 10.37
N ALA A 347 24.91 -10.15 9.31
CA ALA A 347 24.68 -9.58 7.99
C ALA A 347 23.46 -8.64 7.99
N ILE A 348 22.34 -9.05 8.62
CA ILE A 348 21.13 -8.21 8.74
C ILE A 348 21.40 -6.96 9.59
N LYS A 349 22.08 -7.12 10.73
CA LYS A 349 22.49 -5.98 11.57
C LYS A 349 23.41 -5.01 10.80
N SER A 350 24.24 -5.49 9.88
CA SER A 350 25.03 -4.62 9.02
C SER A 350 24.16 -3.78 8.09
N GLU A 351 23.20 -4.39 7.40
CA GLU A 351 22.28 -3.68 6.50
C GLU A 351 21.39 -2.68 7.24
N LEU A 352 20.82 -3.06 8.38
CA LEU A 352 20.06 -2.15 9.24
C LEU A 352 20.92 -0.98 9.74
N SER A 353 22.19 -1.22 10.06
CA SER A 353 23.11 -0.15 10.47
C SER A 353 23.45 0.80 9.32
N LYS A 354 23.55 0.31 8.08
CA LYS A 354 23.70 1.18 6.89
C LYS A 354 22.47 2.06 6.72
N LEU A 355 21.28 1.46 6.80
CA LEU A 355 20.00 2.15 6.66
C LEU A 355 19.80 3.23 7.75
N ALA A 356 20.12 2.94 9.02
CA ALA A 356 20.09 3.92 10.10
C ALA A 356 20.91 5.18 9.80
N ASN A 357 22.01 5.03 9.06
CA ASN A 357 22.93 6.11 8.73
C ASN A 357 22.63 6.81 7.40
N ASP A 358 21.73 6.26 6.59
CA ASP A 358 21.31 6.84 5.31
C ASP A 358 20.12 7.79 5.52
N LYS A 359 20.36 9.09 5.31
CA LYS A 359 19.33 10.12 5.52
C LYS A 359 18.31 10.21 4.40
N ASP A 360 18.68 9.72 3.21
CA ASP A 360 17.81 9.75 2.04
C ASP A 360 16.84 8.57 2.11
N GLN A 361 17.31 7.39 2.54
CA GLN A 361 16.49 6.20 2.68
C GLN A 361 15.73 6.09 4.01
N LEU A 362 16.22 6.72 5.08
CA LEU A 362 15.54 6.77 6.38
C LEU A 362 15.58 8.20 6.92
N PRO A 363 14.63 9.10 6.53
CA PRO A 363 14.58 10.47 7.00
C PRO A 363 14.44 10.59 8.52
N ASP A 364 14.78 11.77 9.06
CA ASP A 364 14.76 12.01 10.52
C ASP A 364 13.38 11.76 11.16
N ALA A 365 12.29 11.95 10.41
CA ALA A 365 10.93 11.67 10.87
C ALA A 365 10.67 10.17 11.10
N GLU A 366 11.30 9.29 10.33
CA GLU A 366 11.19 7.83 10.49
C GLU A 366 12.09 7.33 11.61
N VAL A 367 13.29 7.92 11.77
CA VAL A 367 14.12 7.68 12.96
C VAL A 367 13.37 8.09 14.24
N GLN A 368 12.66 9.22 14.20
CA GLN A 368 11.79 9.68 15.27
C GLN A 368 10.71 8.65 15.62
N GLN A 369 10.09 8.01 14.61
CA GLN A 369 9.11 6.93 14.80
C GLN A 369 9.73 5.68 15.45
N LEU A 370 10.93 5.26 15.02
CA LEU A 370 11.61 4.11 15.62
C LEU A 370 11.95 4.38 17.10
N CYS A 371 12.38 5.60 17.42
CA CYS A 371 12.61 6.05 18.78
C CYS A 371 11.36 6.06 19.65
N ASP A 372 10.23 6.46 19.07
CA ASP A 372 8.93 6.28 19.72
C ASP A 372 8.72 4.80 20.03
N MET A 373 8.86 3.90 19.05
CA MET A 373 8.61 2.47 19.27
C MET A 373 9.46 1.88 20.39
N ILE A 374 10.75 2.24 20.44
CA ILE A 374 11.66 1.85 21.52
C ILE A 374 11.14 2.33 22.87
N ALA A 375 10.67 3.58 22.96
CA ALA A 375 10.16 4.12 24.19
C ALA A 375 8.92 3.38 24.72
N ALA A 376 8.06 2.89 23.81
CA ALA A 376 6.93 2.04 24.18
C ALA A 376 7.38 0.65 24.66
N ASN A 377 8.34 0.03 23.98
CA ASN A 377 8.72 -1.35 24.22
C ASN A 377 9.72 -1.54 25.37
N GLU A 378 10.77 -0.70 25.41
CA GLU A 378 11.93 -0.89 26.27
C GLU A 378 11.94 0.09 27.47
N LYS A 379 11.20 1.21 27.40
CA LYS A 379 11.37 2.39 28.29
C LYS A 379 12.82 2.88 28.39
N ASP A 380 13.65 2.55 27.40
CA ASP A 380 15.10 2.57 27.51
C ASP A 380 15.76 3.76 26.76
N GLN A 381 17.03 4.02 27.06
CA GLN A 381 17.74 5.30 26.79
C GLN A 381 18.38 5.39 25.39
N ILE A 382 17.88 4.65 24.40
CA ILE A 382 18.58 4.50 23.10
C ILE A 382 18.52 5.77 22.24
N CYS A 383 17.49 6.61 22.41
CA CYS A 383 17.23 7.79 21.57
C CYS A 383 17.37 9.15 22.26
N TRP A 384 17.90 9.22 23.49
CA TRP A 384 18.01 10.47 24.25
C TRP A 384 18.95 10.38 25.46
N ASP A 385 19.37 11.55 25.95
CA ASP A 385 20.07 11.74 27.23
C ASP A 385 19.12 12.46 28.23
N MET A 386 19.14 12.06 29.51
CA MET A 386 18.03 12.22 30.48
C MET A 386 17.39 13.62 30.64
N GLN A 387 16.04 13.67 30.63
CA GLN A 387 15.22 14.27 31.71
C GLN A 387 13.78 13.70 31.72
N LEU A 388 13.35 13.17 32.88
CA LEU A 388 12.05 12.52 33.08
C LEU A 388 10.87 13.50 32.93
N GLY A 389 10.01 13.23 31.94
CA GLY A 389 8.68 13.86 31.83
C GLY A 389 7.91 13.40 30.60
N SER A 390 7.05 12.39 30.79
CA SER A 390 5.94 11.93 29.93
C SER A 390 6.14 11.77 28.41
N LEU A 391 6.17 10.51 27.98
CA LEU A 391 6.51 10.06 26.62
C LEU A 391 5.34 10.01 25.62
N ALA A 392 4.08 9.99 26.07
CA ALA A 392 3.00 9.42 25.25
C ALA A 392 2.45 10.30 24.09
N GLU A 393 2.72 11.61 24.06
CA GLU A 393 2.24 12.50 22.99
C GLU A 393 3.12 12.44 21.73
N HIS A 394 4.38 11.99 21.86
CA HIS A 394 5.34 11.93 20.76
C HIS A 394 5.05 10.81 19.77
N PHE A 395 4.52 9.68 20.24
CA PHE A 395 4.13 8.50 19.45
C PHE A 395 3.11 8.80 18.35
N LEU A 396 2.34 9.89 18.51
CA LEU A 396 1.39 10.38 17.51
C LEU A 396 2.05 11.33 16.51
N SER A 397 3.26 11.86 16.77
CA SER A 397 3.82 13.02 16.08
C SER A 397 4.61 12.71 14.79
N SER A 398 5.22 11.54 14.63
CA SER A 398 6.04 11.20 13.44
C SER A 398 5.18 10.95 12.20
N LYS A 399 4.21 10.02 12.27
CA LYS A 399 3.20 9.82 11.21
C LYS A 399 2.36 11.08 10.98
N SER A 400 1.98 11.80 12.03
CA SER A 400 1.32 13.10 11.89
C SER A 400 2.14 14.11 11.11
N LYS A 401 3.47 14.12 11.25
CA LYS A 401 4.35 15.02 10.46
C LYS A 401 4.45 14.58 9.01
N VAL A 402 4.67 13.30 8.74
CA VAL A 402 4.69 12.76 7.37
C VAL A 402 3.37 13.08 6.66
N MET A 403 2.25 12.80 7.35
CA MET A 403 0.92 13.12 6.86
C MET A 403 0.68 14.63 6.74
N ALA A 404 1.08 15.45 7.72
CA ALA A 404 0.90 16.91 7.67
C ALA A 404 1.63 17.54 6.48
N LYS A 405 2.84 17.05 6.17
CA LYS A 405 3.60 17.44 4.98
C LYS A 405 2.89 17.01 3.70
N HIS A 406 2.49 15.74 3.62
CA HIS A 406 1.75 15.22 2.47
C HIS A 406 0.45 16.00 2.20
N LEU A 407 -0.29 16.30 3.26
CA LEU A 407 -1.52 17.09 3.19
C LEU A 407 -1.26 18.54 2.80
N ALA A 408 -0.11 19.12 3.12
CA ALA A 408 0.26 20.46 2.66
C ALA A 408 0.44 20.47 1.13
N ASP A 409 1.09 19.45 0.57
CA ASP A 409 1.23 19.28 -0.87
C ASP A 409 -0.14 19.11 -1.54
N ARG A 410 -1.06 18.33 -0.95
CA ARG A 410 -2.43 18.18 -1.46
C ARG A 410 -3.28 19.44 -1.31
N GLN A 411 -3.14 20.20 -0.22
CA GLN A 411 -3.85 21.47 -0.03
C GLN A 411 -3.44 22.55 -1.04
N ALA A 412 -2.24 22.45 -1.62
CA ALA A 412 -1.80 23.39 -2.65
C ALA A 412 -2.74 23.38 -3.88
N THR A 413 -3.26 22.21 -4.25
CA THR A 413 -4.19 22.03 -5.38
C THR A 413 -5.65 21.82 -4.95
N HIS A 414 -5.91 21.34 -3.72
CA HIS A 414 -7.25 21.01 -3.21
C HIS A 414 -7.61 21.79 -1.94
N LYS A 415 -7.68 23.12 -2.05
CA LYS A 415 -7.90 24.06 -0.91
C LYS A 415 -9.17 23.80 -0.08
N SER A 416 -10.18 23.17 -0.68
CA SER A 416 -11.45 22.82 -0.04
C SER A 416 -11.38 21.51 0.76
N MET A 417 -10.29 20.74 0.65
CA MET A 417 -10.14 19.45 1.30
C MET A 417 -10.26 19.59 2.81
N ARG A 418 -11.13 18.78 3.41
CA ARG A 418 -11.34 18.66 4.86
C ARG A 418 -11.31 17.22 5.34
N VAL A 419 -11.48 16.28 4.42
CA VAL A 419 -11.30 14.85 4.66
C VAL A 419 -10.31 14.30 3.64
N PHE A 420 -9.38 13.49 4.12
CA PHE A 420 -8.43 12.74 3.30
C PHE A 420 -8.57 11.25 3.63
N VAL A 421 -8.78 10.42 2.62
CA VAL A 421 -8.91 8.96 2.77
C VAL A 421 -7.79 8.28 2.00
N TYR A 422 -7.16 7.28 2.60
CA TYR A 422 -6.14 6.47 1.92
C TYR A 422 -6.32 4.98 2.24
N GLY A 423 -5.80 4.11 1.37
CA GLY A 423 -5.73 2.65 1.55
C GLY A 423 -4.29 2.18 1.76
N HIS A 424 -3.86 1.16 1.02
CA HIS A 424 -2.49 0.63 0.94
C HIS A 424 -2.04 -0.24 2.13
N THR A 425 -2.82 -0.30 3.20
CA THR A 425 -2.45 -1.07 4.38
C THR A 425 -3.57 -1.99 4.80
N HIS A 426 -3.25 -3.24 5.15
CA HIS A 426 -4.23 -4.19 5.70
C HIS A 426 -4.89 -3.67 6.98
N GLN A 427 -4.15 -2.91 7.79
CA GLN A 427 -4.66 -2.37 9.03
C GLN A 427 -5.37 -1.02 8.86
N PHE A 428 -6.67 -0.98 9.15
CA PHE A 428 -7.44 0.26 9.15
C PHE A 428 -7.00 1.24 10.25
N GLU A 429 -7.42 2.50 10.10
CA GLU A 429 -7.29 3.51 11.16
C GLU A 429 -8.61 4.24 11.39
N GLU A 430 -8.98 4.39 12.66
CA GLU A 430 -10.08 5.28 13.05
C GLU A 430 -9.78 6.73 12.65
N PRO A 431 -10.78 7.51 12.21
CA PRO A 431 -10.56 8.86 11.73
C PRO A 431 -9.88 9.76 12.76
N TRP A 432 -8.97 10.59 12.28
CA TRP A 432 -8.16 11.44 13.13
C TRP A 432 -7.79 12.77 12.50
N ARG A 433 -7.45 13.75 13.33
CA ARG A 433 -7.22 15.12 12.86
C ARG A 433 -5.74 15.40 12.71
N VAL A 434 -5.37 16.01 11.58
CA VAL A 434 -4.02 16.47 11.25
C VAL A 434 -4.06 17.96 10.96
N ASP A 435 -3.29 18.73 11.71
CA ASP A 435 -3.02 20.11 11.36
C ASP A 435 -2.00 20.13 10.22
N VAL A 436 -2.37 20.78 9.12
CA VAL A 436 -1.58 20.79 7.89
C VAL A 436 -0.34 21.65 8.06
N GLU A 437 0.80 21.16 7.59
CA GLU A 437 2.07 21.86 7.77
C GLU A 437 2.05 23.23 7.07
N GLY A 438 2.37 24.29 7.81
CA GLY A 438 2.43 25.65 7.28
C GLY A 438 1.09 26.30 6.93
N LEU A 439 -0.06 25.64 7.21
CA LEU A 439 -1.39 26.13 6.87
C LEU A 439 -2.33 26.13 8.09
N PRO A 440 -3.21 27.13 8.27
CA PRO A 440 -4.20 27.15 9.34
C PRO A 440 -5.42 26.27 9.00
N VAL A 441 -5.18 25.03 8.59
CA VAL A 441 -6.21 24.07 8.18
C VAL A 441 -5.98 22.75 8.91
N THR A 442 -7.05 22.19 9.45
CA THR A 442 -7.05 20.82 9.98
C THR A 442 -7.85 19.92 9.04
N VAL A 443 -7.29 18.77 8.69
CA VAL A 443 -7.92 17.74 7.86
C VAL A 443 -8.19 16.50 8.71
N THR A 444 -9.37 15.90 8.52
CA THR A 444 -9.67 14.58 9.08
C THR A 444 -9.13 13.50 8.14
N VAL A 445 -8.23 12.66 8.60
CA VAL A 445 -7.62 11.55 7.88
C VAL A 445 -8.28 10.24 8.30
N ALA A 446 -8.55 9.35 7.35
CA ALA A 446 -9.01 7.98 7.62
C ALA A 446 -8.29 6.99 6.70
N ASN A 447 -8.05 5.77 7.18
CA ASN A 447 -7.50 4.68 6.38
C ASN A 447 -8.55 3.57 6.22
N THR A 448 -8.69 3.02 5.02
CA THR A 448 -9.71 2.01 4.69
C THR A 448 -9.46 0.64 5.27
N GLY A 449 -8.22 0.30 5.63
CA GLY A 449 -7.80 -1.10 5.83
C GLY A 449 -7.90 -1.88 4.51
N ALA A 450 -8.04 -3.19 4.60
CA ALA A 450 -8.39 -4.01 3.44
C ALA A 450 -9.85 -4.50 3.47
N PHE A 451 -10.47 -4.61 2.30
CA PHE A 451 -11.73 -5.33 2.14
C PHE A 451 -11.48 -6.84 1.99
N GLN A 452 -10.82 -7.41 3.00
CA GLN A 452 -10.50 -8.83 3.08
C GLN A 452 -10.77 -9.37 4.48
N ARG A 453 -10.73 -10.70 4.62
CA ARG A 453 -10.73 -11.31 5.95
C ARG A 453 -9.33 -11.23 6.53
N LEU A 454 -9.16 -10.33 7.49
CA LEU A 454 -7.93 -10.15 8.23
C LEU A 454 -8.09 -10.62 9.67
N ILE A 455 -6.97 -10.84 10.33
CA ILE A 455 -6.96 -11.12 11.77
C ILE A 455 -5.79 -10.45 12.44
N ASP A 456 -6.02 -9.84 13.60
CA ASP A 456 -4.90 -9.33 14.40
C ASP A 456 -4.17 -10.46 15.13
N ASP A 457 -2.96 -10.17 15.61
CA ASP A 457 -2.13 -11.16 16.32
C ASP A 457 -2.85 -11.78 17.53
N ALA A 458 -3.61 -10.98 18.27
CA ALA A 458 -4.35 -11.46 19.44
C ALA A 458 -5.48 -12.42 19.04
N GLY A 459 -6.17 -12.13 17.95
CA GLY A 459 -7.23 -12.94 17.38
C GLY A 459 -6.72 -14.23 16.78
N PHE A 460 -5.54 -14.19 16.14
CA PHE A 460 -4.84 -15.37 15.65
C PHE A 460 -4.48 -16.31 16.80
N LEU A 461 -3.90 -15.78 17.88
CA LEU A 461 -3.54 -16.56 19.07
C LEU A 461 -4.76 -17.18 19.77
N LYS A 462 -5.93 -16.52 19.73
CA LYS A 462 -7.19 -17.10 20.26
C LYS A 462 -7.71 -18.25 19.40
N ARG A 463 -7.35 -18.32 18.11
CA ARG A 463 -7.83 -19.32 17.13
C ARG A 463 -6.87 -20.50 16.91
N LEU A 464 -5.83 -20.61 17.71
CA LEU A 464 -4.88 -21.72 17.59
C LEU A 464 -5.56 -23.08 17.75
N GLY A 465 -6.60 -23.20 18.59
CA GLY A 465 -7.34 -24.45 18.76
C GLY A 465 -6.45 -25.61 19.23
N GLY A 466 -5.43 -25.32 20.04
CA GLY A 466 -4.44 -26.30 20.51
C GLY A 466 -3.21 -26.49 19.60
N ARG A 467 -3.18 -25.85 18.43
CA ARG A 467 -2.00 -25.79 17.55
C ARG A 467 -0.94 -24.86 18.14
N THR A 468 0.32 -25.06 17.77
CA THR A 468 1.33 -24.00 17.93
C THR A 468 1.04 -22.87 16.93
N PRO A 469 1.49 -21.63 17.16
CA PRO A 469 1.38 -20.55 16.17
C PRO A 469 1.92 -20.93 14.78
N GLN A 470 3.01 -21.69 14.73
CA GLN A 470 3.64 -22.18 13.50
C GLN A 470 2.77 -23.20 12.77
N ASP A 471 2.17 -24.15 13.51
CA ASP A 471 1.26 -25.14 12.95
C ASP A 471 -0.05 -24.50 12.48
N ALA A 472 -0.56 -23.52 13.22
CA ALA A 472 -1.72 -22.73 12.83
C ALA A 472 -1.43 -21.95 11.54
N LEU A 473 -0.29 -21.26 11.44
CA LEU A 473 0.09 -20.52 10.22
C LEU A 473 0.14 -21.43 8.97
N ARG A 474 0.57 -22.69 9.13
CA ARG A 474 0.63 -23.68 8.02
C ARG A 474 -0.70 -24.28 7.62
N SER A 475 -1.64 -24.36 8.55
CA SER A 475 -2.85 -25.19 8.39
C SER A 475 -4.14 -24.39 8.38
N MET A 476 -4.13 -23.19 8.97
CA MET A 476 -5.29 -22.32 9.01
C MET A 476 -5.57 -21.80 7.61
N ARG A 477 -6.85 -21.87 7.22
CA ARG A 477 -7.31 -21.34 5.95
C ARG A 477 -7.96 -19.97 6.12
N LEU A 478 -8.04 -19.20 5.05
CA LEU A 478 -8.75 -17.92 5.02
C LEU A 478 -10.21 -18.03 5.51
N GLU A 479 -10.88 -19.16 5.26
CA GLU A 479 -12.27 -19.34 5.71
C GLU A 479 -12.41 -19.45 7.24
N GLU A 480 -11.32 -19.73 7.97
CA GLU A 480 -11.27 -19.73 9.44
C GLU A 480 -11.11 -18.32 10.03
N LEU A 481 -10.75 -17.32 9.21
CA LEU A 481 -10.64 -15.93 9.62
C LEU A 481 -12.02 -15.30 9.78
N PRO A 482 -12.19 -14.33 10.70
CA PRO A 482 -13.47 -13.68 10.92
C PRO A 482 -13.98 -13.04 9.62
N PRO A 483 -15.27 -13.18 9.29
CA PRO A 483 -15.84 -12.64 8.07
C PRO A 483 -16.17 -11.15 8.22
N CYS A 484 -15.14 -10.36 8.57
CA CYS A 484 -15.21 -8.91 8.73
C CYS A 484 -14.37 -8.22 7.66
N TYR A 485 -14.92 -7.15 7.08
CA TYR A 485 -14.30 -6.37 6.02
C TYR A 485 -14.38 -4.89 6.39
N THR A 486 -13.32 -4.11 6.19
CA THR A 486 -13.32 -2.70 6.61
C THR A 486 -13.71 -1.76 5.48
N ALA A 487 -14.42 -0.69 5.84
CA ALA A 487 -14.74 0.41 4.94
C ALA A 487 -14.70 1.75 5.69
N VAL A 488 -14.40 2.83 4.98
CA VAL A 488 -14.65 4.19 5.48
C VAL A 488 -15.94 4.70 4.85
N VAL A 489 -16.87 5.12 5.70
CA VAL A 489 -18.16 5.66 5.29
C VAL A 489 -18.23 7.14 5.64
N VAL A 490 -18.60 7.96 4.67
CA VAL A 490 -18.80 9.41 4.80
C VAL A 490 -20.25 9.72 4.43
N PRO A 491 -21.16 9.77 5.43
CA PRO A 491 -22.54 10.15 5.19
C PRO A 491 -22.65 11.57 4.64
N VAL A 492 -23.78 11.85 3.98
CA VAL A 492 -24.12 13.19 3.53
C VAL A 492 -24.09 14.15 4.74
N PRO A 493 -23.23 15.19 4.75
CA PRO A 493 -23.20 16.12 5.86
C PRO A 493 -24.49 16.95 5.89
N ALA A 494 -24.99 17.24 7.09
CA ALA A 494 -26.08 18.21 7.23
C ALA A 494 -25.63 19.59 6.72
N ALA A 495 -26.59 20.43 6.32
CA ALA A 495 -26.29 21.75 5.79
C ALA A 495 -25.35 22.55 6.72
N GLY A 496 -24.23 23.02 6.19
CA GLY A 496 -23.22 23.78 6.95
C GLY A 496 -22.23 22.93 7.76
N GLN A 497 -22.37 21.61 7.81
CA GLN A 497 -21.43 20.73 8.49
C GLN A 497 -20.30 20.27 7.55
N LEU A 498 -19.16 19.91 8.16
CA LEU A 498 -18.07 19.25 7.45
C LEU A 498 -18.36 17.76 7.28
N PRO A 499 -17.87 17.11 6.20
CA PRO A 499 -17.95 15.66 6.08
C PRO A 499 -17.25 15.00 7.26
N ALA A 500 -17.86 13.94 7.80
CA ALA A 500 -17.38 13.23 8.97
C ALA A 500 -17.20 11.74 8.61
N PRO A 501 -15.97 11.31 8.25
CA PRO A 501 -15.70 9.91 7.98
C PRO A 501 -15.88 9.07 9.25
N ARG A 502 -16.24 7.80 9.05
CA ARG A 502 -16.30 6.77 10.08
C ARG A 502 -15.71 5.49 9.50
N THR A 503 -14.79 4.87 10.22
CA THR A 503 -14.34 3.53 9.88
C THR A 503 -15.35 2.54 10.45
N GLN A 504 -15.79 1.59 9.62
CA GLN A 504 -16.79 0.59 9.99
C GLN A 504 -16.33 -0.79 9.54
N ALA A 505 -16.71 -1.81 10.30
CA ALA A 505 -16.57 -3.19 9.87
C ALA A 505 -17.90 -3.70 9.31
N TRP A 506 -17.85 -4.35 8.15
CA TRP A 506 -18.94 -5.13 7.60
C TRP A 506 -18.75 -6.58 8.06
N TYR A 507 -19.58 -7.06 8.97
CA TYR A 507 -19.59 -8.48 9.36
C TYR A 507 -20.59 -9.23 8.47
N MET A 508 -20.12 -10.18 7.67
CA MET A 508 -20.99 -11.03 6.86
C MET A 508 -20.34 -12.38 6.52
N PRO A 509 -20.73 -13.47 7.21
CA PRO A 509 -20.45 -14.83 6.75
C PRO A 509 -21.06 -15.04 5.37
N GLU A 510 -20.42 -15.86 4.54
CA GLU A 510 -20.93 -16.11 3.18
C GLU A 510 -22.34 -16.68 3.23
N ASP A 511 -22.66 -17.58 4.17
CA ASP A 511 -23.99 -18.20 4.34
C ASP A 511 -24.97 -17.42 5.24
N GLY A 512 -24.62 -16.19 5.62
CA GLY A 512 -25.37 -15.40 6.58
C GLY A 512 -25.96 -14.11 6.03
N ALA A 513 -26.54 -13.33 6.94
CA ALA A 513 -26.91 -11.94 6.70
C ALA A 513 -25.78 -11.02 7.19
N GLY A 514 -25.57 -9.91 6.47
CA GLY A 514 -24.55 -8.93 6.81
C GLY A 514 -25.05 -7.79 7.69
N SER A 515 -24.15 -7.20 8.46
CA SER A 515 -24.42 -6.01 9.28
C SER A 515 -23.18 -5.15 9.44
N PHE A 516 -23.35 -3.82 9.40
CA PHE A 516 -22.32 -2.91 9.87
C PHE A 516 -22.15 -3.01 11.38
N THR A 517 -20.90 -3.00 11.81
CA THR A 517 -20.49 -2.98 13.21
C THR A 517 -19.29 -2.05 13.40
N THR A 518 -18.90 -1.84 14.66
CA THR A 518 -17.66 -1.13 14.98
C THR A 518 -16.46 -2.04 14.72
N PRO A 519 -15.30 -1.48 14.34
CA PRO A 519 -14.13 -2.32 14.06
C PRO A 519 -13.61 -3.13 15.26
N ASP A 520 -13.98 -2.78 16.49
CA ASP A 520 -13.64 -3.49 17.74
C ASP A 520 -14.67 -4.58 18.14
N ASP A 521 -15.64 -4.89 17.28
CA ASP A 521 -16.65 -5.93 17.55
C ASP A 521 -15.97 -7.29 17.81
N PRO A 522 -16.29 -7.99 18.92
CA PRO A 522 -15.68 -9.27 19.24
C PRO A 522 -15.83 -10.35 18.15
N ARG A 523 -16.79 -10.23 17.24
CA ARG A 523 -16.96 -11.13 16.09
C ARG A 523 -15.86 -10.96 15.03
N CYS A 524 -15.17 -9.81 15.03
CA CYS A 524 -14.08 -9.49 14.14
C CYS A 524 -12.68 -9.82 14.69
N HIS A 525 -12.59 -10.36 15.92
CA HIS A 525 -11.32 -10.66 16.61
C HIS A 525 -11.24 -12.06 17.17
#